data_AF-A0A562NBC8-F1
#
_entry.id   AF-A0A562NBC8-F1
#
_cell.length_a   1.000
_cell.length_b   1.000
_cell.length_c   1.000
_cell.angle_alpha   90.00
_cell.angle_beta   90.00
_cell.angle_gamma   90.00
#
_symmetry.space_group_name_H-M   'P 1'
#
loop_
_entity.id
_entity.type
_entity.pdbx_description
1 polymer ?
#
loop_
_entity_poly.entity_id
_entity_poly.type
_entity_poly.pdbx_seq_one_letter_code
_entity_poly.pdbx_strand_id
1 'polypeptide(L)'
;MRNDLNASEKRLFAALERIDAYLDRRAQGTDAAATDTEGSAPGTESEAREDARRLAHRLAVTEQRHASAMAELETRLEEAQRQLTEAGRQAVAMSAANETLAKANRKLLDAGGSISGDDASAALQAEIDALRAARGAEISQMGEIVDALDRMLDTPPLDTGRNTAKAARAAKADPDAVVEDDQGAEVAEGERG
;
A
#
# COMPACT_ATOMS: atom_id res chain seq x y z
N MET A 1 -21.29 -34.48 -9.22
CA MET A 1 -20.17 -33.53 -9.47
C MET A 1 -20.20 -32.57 -8.30
N ARG A 2 -19.46 -32.87 -7.22
CA ARG A 2 -18.07 -32.44 -6.92
C ARG A 2 -18.02 -30.95 -6.51
N ASN A 3 -17.76 -30.75 -5.21
CA ASN A 3 -17.94 -29.49 -4.49
C ASN A 3 -16.68 -28.61 -4.52
N ASP A 4 -16.17 -28.33 -5.71
CA ASP A 4 -14.96 -27.53 -5.91
C ASP A 4 -15.26 -26.01 -5.84
N LEU A 5 -16.13 -25.62 -4.91
CA LEU A 5 -16.45 -24.22 -4.60
C LEU A 5 -15.18 -23.52 -4.10
N ASN A 6 -14.80 -22.45 -4.77
CA ASN A 6 -13.50 -21.80 -4.66
C ASN A 6 -13.30 -21.18 -3.27
N ALA A 7 -12.05 -21.04 -2.83
CA ALA A 7 -11.72 -20.37 -1.59
C ALA A 7 -12.15 -18.89 -1.57
N SER A 8 -12.37 -18.25 -2.72
CA SER A 8 -13.05 -16.96 -2.83
C SER A 8 -14.55 -17.05 -2.52
N GLU A 9 -15.25 -18.00 -3.14
CA GLU A 9 -16.71 -18.19 -3.02
C GLU A 9 -17.11 -18.57 -1.58
N LYS A 10 -16.36 -19.48 -0.95
CA LYS A 10 -16.57 -19.84 0.48
C LYS A 10 -16.40 -18.64 1.42
N ARG A 11 -15.49 -17.70 1.10
CA ARG A 11 -15.32 -16.44 1.85
C ARG A 11 -16.45 -15.44 1.55
N LEU A 12 -17.04 -15.46 0.36
CA LEU A 12 -18.22 -14.67 0.01
C LEU A 12 -19.47 -15.14 0.75
N PHE A 13 -19.76 -16.45 0.76
CA PHE A 13 -20.87 -17.02 1.54
C PHE A 13 -20.76 -16.68 3.04
N ALA A 14 -19.61 -16.94 3.66
CA ALA A 14 -19.37 -16.61 5.06
C ALA A 14 -19.36 -15.09 5.37
N ALA A 15 -19.24 -14.23 4.35
CA ALA A 15 -19.41 -12.78 4.49
C ALA A 15 -20.89 -12.37 4.39
N LEU A 16 -21.67 -13.02 3.51
CA LEU A 16 -23.12 -12.80 3.37
C LEU A 16 -23.87 -13.29 4.61
N GLU A 17 -23.62 -14.51 5.08
CA GLU A 17 -24.20 -15.04 6.33
C GLU A 17 -23.95 -14.11 7.55
N ARG A 18 -22.79 -13.44 7.57
CA ARG A 18 -22.43 -12.46 8.61
C ARG A 18 -23.17 -11.13 8.47
N ILE A 19 -23.53 -10.75 7.24
CA ILE A 19 -24.35 -9.56 6.97
C ILE A 19 -25.81 -9.86 7.35
N ASP A 20 -26.35 -11.01 6.94
CA ASP A 20 -27.72 -11.42 7.27
C ASP A 20 -27.91 -11.53 8.79
N ALA A 21 -27.01 -12.23 9.49
CA ALA A 21 -27.01 -12.32 10.96
C ALA A 21 -26.77 -10.98 11.69
N TYR A 22 -26.29 -9.94 11.00
CA TYR A 22 -26.22 -8.57 11.52
C TYR A 22 -27.53 -7.79 11.27
N LEU A 23 -28.17 -8.00 10.12
CA LEU A 23 -29.48 -7.43 9.79
C LEU A 23 -30.58 -8.00 10.69
N ASP A 24 -30.63 -9.31 10.89
CA ASP A 24 -31.59 -9.97 11.79
C ASP A 24 -31.46 -9.47 13.23
N ARG A 25 -30.22 -9.40 13.74
CA ARG A 25 -29.92 -8.87 15.08
C ARG A 25 -30.31 -7.41 15.22
N ARG A 26 -30.16 -6.62 14.16
CA ARG A 26 -30.60 -5.22 14.13
C ARG A 26 -32.12 -5.09 14.13
N ALA A 27 -32.83 -5.93 13.36
CA ALA A 27 -34.29 -5.97 13.33
C ALA A 27 -34.87 -6.34 14.70
N GLN A 28 -34.37 -7.41 15.32
CA GLN A 28 -34.71 -7.83 16.68
C GLN A 28 -34.43 -6.72 17.72
N GLY A 29 -33.32 -5.99 17.56
CA GLY A 29 -33.00 -4.83 18.40
C GLY A 29 -33.99 -3.67 18.28
N THR A 30 -34.59 -3.44 17.10
CA THR A 30 -35.68 -2.46 16.94
C THR A 30 -37.01 -2.94 17.50
N ASP A 31 -37.36 -4.22 17.35
CA ASP A 31 -38.63 -4.74 17.85
C ASP A 31 -38.64 -4.82 19.39
N ALA A 32 -37.53 -5.22 20.03
CA ALA A 32 -37.40 -5.19 21.48
C ALA A 32 -37.46 -3.75 22.05
N ALA A 33 -36.86 -2.78 21.35
CA ALA A 33 -36.95 -1.37 21.75
C ALA A 33 -38.38 -0.80 21.69
N ALA A 34 -39.28 -1.43 20.92
CA ALA A 34 -40.69 -1.06 20.82
C ALA A 34 -41.59 -1.67 21.92
N THR A 35 -41.11 -2.67 22.68
CA THR A 35 -41.83 -3.24 23.84
C THR A 35 -41.42 -2.60 25.17
N ASP A 36 -40.19 -2.11 25.29
CA ASP A 36 -39.61 -1.69 26.57
C ASP A 36 -39.82 -0.19 26.89
N THR A 37 -40.68 0.51 26.12
CA THR A 37 -40.77 1.98 26.09
C THR A 37 -41.51 2.63 27.29
N GLU A 38 -41.75 1.91 28.39
CA GLU A 38 -42.19 2.50 29.68
C GLU A 38 -41.07 2.57 30.74
N GLY A 39 -39.85 2.09 30.45
CA GLY A 39 -38.78 1.92 31.44
C GLY A 39 -37.39 2.41 31.04
N SER A 40 -37.25 3.36 30.11
CA SER A 40 -35.94 3.79 29.59
C SER A 40 -35.05 4.44 30.65
N ALA A 41 -34.09 3.68 31.18
CA ALA A 41 -33.20 4.11 32.25
C ALA A 41 -32.12 5.10 31.74
N PRO A 42 -31.83 6.20 32.46
CA PRO A 42 -30.94 7.26 31.96
C PRO A 42 -29.46 6.85 31.77
N GLY A 43 -29.06 5.64 32.18
CA GLY A 43 -27.73 5.09 31.91
C GLY A 43 -27.50 4.75 30.43
N THR A 44 -28.47 4.14 29.75
CA THR A 44 -28.30 3.60 28.39
C THR A 44 -28.04 4.70 27.36
N GLU A 45 -28.73 5.85 27.48
CA GLU A 45 -28.44 7.03 26.66
C GLU A 45 -27.04 7.60 26.91
N SER A 46 -26.53 7.52 28.15
CA SER A 46 -25.21 8.03 28.50
C SER A 46 -24.11 7.13 27.93
N GLU A 47 -24.27 5.82 28.05
CA GLU A 47 -23.38 4.81 27.47
C GLU A 47 -23.34 4.91 25.94
N ALA A 48 -24.50 5.02 25.28
CA ALA A 48 -24.59 5.23 23.83
C ALA A 48 -23.91 6.54 23.38
N ARG A 49 -24.01 7.62 24.17
CA ARG A 49 -23.31 8.89 23.91
C ARG A 49 -21.79 8.78 24.12
N GLU A 50 -21.33 7.97 25.07
CA GLU A 50 -19.90 7.69 25.24
C GLU A 50 -19.34 6.84 24.09
N ASP A 51 -20.00 5.77 23.70
CA ASP A 51 -19.53 4.94 22.58
C ASP A 51 -19.60 5.68 21.25
N ALA A 52 -20.59 6.55 21.03
CA ALA A 52 -20.59 7.48 19.89
C ALA A 52 -19.37 8.40 19.88
N ARG A 53 -18.95 8.94 21.03
CA ARG A 53 -17.71 9.75 21.16
C ARG A 53 -16.45 8.91 20.90
N ARG A 54 -16.39 7.68 21.44
CA ARG A 54 -15.25 6.75 21.24
C ARG A 54 -15.12 6.34 19.77
N LEU A 55 -16.24 6.08 19.08
CA LEU A 55 -16.29 5.79 17.65
C LEU A 55 -15.88 7.01 16.82
N ALA A 56 -16.42 8.20 17.09
CA ALA A 56 -16.04 9.44 16.40
C ALA A 56 -14.54 9.76 16.55
N HIS A 57 -13.98 9.58 17.75
CA HIS A 57 -12.53 9.73 17.96
C HIS A 57 -11.70 8.70 17.18
N ARG A 58 -12.14 7.43 17.14
CA ARG A 58 -11.47 6.40 16.33
C ARG A 58 -11.53 6.71 14.83
N LEU A 59 -12.67 7.19 14.33
CA LEU A 59 -12.84 7.62 12.93
C LEU A 59 -11.90 8.77 12.59
N ALA A 60 -11.88 9.85 13.39
CA ALA A 60 -10.96 10.98 13.18
C ALA A 60 -9.48 10.55 13.20
N VAL A 61 -9.09 9.61 14.08
CA VAL A 61 -7.72 9.06 14.11
C VAL A 61 -7.41 8.21 12.87
N THR A 62 -8.38 7.47 12.30
CA THR A 62 -8.19 6.79 11.01
C THR A 62 -8.16 7.75 9.83
N GLU A 63 -9.05 8.74 9.78
CA GLU A 63 -9.09 9.77 8.74
C GLU A 63 -7.79 10.57 8.69
N GLN A 64 -7.25 10.98 9.85
CA GLN A 64 -5.95 11.66 9.94
C GLN A 64 -4.80 10.80 9.40
N ARG A 65 -4.82 9.47 9.62
CA ARG A 65 -3.82 8.53 9.10
C ARG A 65 -3.98 8.28 7.60
N HIS A 66 -5.21 8.26 7.09
CA HIS A 66 -5.47 8.17 5.67
C HIS A 66 -5.04 9.47 4.95
N ALA A 67 -5.32 10.64 5.54
CA ALA A 67 -4.87 11.93 5.02
C ALA A 67 -3.34 12.04 4.98
N SER A 68 -2.62 11.62 6.04
CA SER A 68 -1.15 11.63 6.02
C SER A 68 -0.58 10.64 5.01
N ALA A 69 -1.13 9.41 4.92
CA ALA A 69 -0.69 8.42 3.96
C ALA A 69 -0.95 8.84 2.49
N MET A 70 -2.07 9.53 2.22
CA MET A 70 -2.35 10.10 0.90
C MET A 70 -1.35 11.21 0.56
N ALA A 71 -1.11 12.16 1.47
CA ALA A 71 -0.13 13.24 1.25
C ALA A 71 1.30 12.71 1.03
N GLU A 72 1.72 11.64 1.74
CA GLU A 72 2.99 10.95 1.49
C GLU A 72 3.04 10.33 0.08
N LEU A 73 1.96 9.69 -0.37
CA LEU A 73 1.90 9.07 -1.70
C LEU A 73 1.85 10.11 -2.83
N GLU A 74 1.11 11.20 -2.64
CA GLU A 74 1.05 12.34 -3.56
C GLU A 74 2.43 12.99 -3.69
N THR A 75 3.14 13.22 -2.58
CA THR A 75 4.51 13.75 -2.56
C THR A 75 5.48 12.85 -3.34
N ARG A 76 5.43 11.52 -3.11
CA ARG A 76 6.27 10.55 -3.83
C ARG A 76 5.92 10.46 -5.32
N LEU A 77 4.65 10.62 -5.67
CA LEU A 77 4.18 10.62 -7.06
C LEU A 77 4.65 11.88 -7.81
N GLU A 78 4.60 13.06 -7.19
CA GLU A 78 5.21 14.27 -7.74
C GLU A 78 6.72 14.13 -7.91
N GLU A 79 7.42 13.57 -6.92
CA GLU A 79 8.87 13.34 -6.97
C GLU A 79 9.26 12.44 -8.17
N ALA A 80 8.57 11.31 -8.32
CA ALA A 80 8.77 10.36 -9.41
C ALA A 80 8.41 10.97 -10.79
N GLN A 81 7.40 11.83 -10.87
CA GLN A 81 7.08 12.56 -12.11
C GLN A 81 8.16 13.57 -12.49
N ARG A 82 8.77 14.26 -11.51
CA ARG A 82 9.89 15.18 -11.74
C ARG A 82 11.13 14.42 -12.23
N GLN A 83 11.48 13.31 -11.58
CA GLN A 83 12.57 12.40 -11.99
C GLN A 83 12.35 11.86 -13.42
N LEU A 84 11.17 11.33 -13.73
CA LEU A 84 10.85 10.82 -15.08
C LEU A 84 10.96 11.91 -16.16
N THR A 85 10.52 13.14 -15.85
CA THR A 85 10.61 14.28 -16.77
C THR A 85 12.07 14.68 -17.02
N GLU A 86 12.89 14.71 -15.97
CA GLU A 86 14.31 15.07 -16.05
C GLU A 86 15.15 13.99 -16.75
N ALA A 87 14.96 12.71 -16.42
CA ALA A 87 15.56 11.59 -17.14
C ALA A 87 15.15 11.57 -18.63
N GLY A 88 13.88 11.89 -18.94
CA GLY A 88 13.41 12.07 -20.32
C GLY A 88 14.12 13.21 -21.06
N ARG A 89 14.32 14.35 -20.39
CA ARG A 89 15.08 15.50 -20.92
C ARG A 89 16.54 15.13 -21.22
N GLN A 90 17.18 14.37 -20.34
CA GLN A 90 18.55 13.88 -20.51
C GLN A 90 18.66 12.89 -21.67
N ALA A 91 17.75 11.92 -21.76
CA ALA A 91 17.71 10.95 -22.85
C ALA A 91 17.57 11.64 -24.23
N VAL A 92 16.71 12.66 -24.34
CA VAL A 92 16.58 13.48 -25.56
C VAL A 92 17.87 14.25 -25.86
N ALA A 93 18.50 14.87 -24.85
CA ALA A 93 19.75 15.61 -25.03
C ALA A 93 20.91 14.71 -25.49
N MET A 94 21.10 13.54 -24.86
CA MET A 94 22.08 12.54 -25.27
C MET A 94 21.78 12.01 -26.68
N SER A 95 20.53 11.74 -27.01
CA SER A 95 20.12 11.28 -28.35
C SER A 95 20.46 12.30 -29.43
N ALA A 96 20.14 13.58 -29.22
CA ALA A 96 20.44 14.67 -30.16
C ALA A 96 21.96 14.90 -30.35
N ALA A 97 22.73 14.84 -29.26
CA ALA A 97 24.18 14.96 -29.32
C ALA A 97 24.83 13.76 -30.05
N ASN A 98 24.38 12.53 -29.74
CA ASN A 98 24.81 11.32 -30.43
C ASN A 98 24.44 11.31 -31.92
N GLU A 99 23.26 11.80 -32.30
CA GLU A 99 22.88 11.93 -33.71
C GLU A 99 23.75 12.97 -34.44
N THR A 100 24.11 14.07 -33.75
CA THR A 100 24.99 15.12 -34.28
C THR A 100 26.42 14.59 -34.49
N LEU A 101 26.97 13.87 -33.51
CA LEU A 101 28.26 13.18 -33.62
C LEU A 101 28.23 12.10 -34.73
N ALA A 102 27.15 11.33 -34.84
CA ALA A 102 26.97 10.33 -35.90
C ALA A 102 26.77 10.95 -37.31
N LYS A 103 26.37 12.22 -37.41
CA LYS A 103 26.37 12.99 -38.68
C LYS A 103 27.78 13.50 -39.00
N ALA A 104 28.49 14.05 -38.01
CA ALA A 104 29.86 14.52 -38.19
C ALA A 104 30.82 13.39 -38.57
N ASN A 105 30.76 12.25 -37.88
CA ASN A 105 31.58 11.07 -38.18
C ASN A 105 31.33 10.52 -39.59
N ARG A 106 30.07 10.53 -40.06
CA ARG A 106 29.77 10.18 -41.47
C ARG A 106 30.42 11.18 -42.43
N LYS A 107 30.28 12.48 -42.20
CA LYS A 107 30.92 13.53 -43.03
C LYS A 107 32.45 13.37 -43.11
N LEU A 108 33.12 13.03 -42.00
CA LEU A 108 34.57 12.78 -41.98
C LEU A 108 34.97 11.53 -42.79
N LEU A 109 34.17 10.45 -42.73
CA LEU A 109 34.40 9.24 -43.51
C LEU A 109 34.15 9.48 -45.01
N ASP A 110 33.05 10.17 -45.36
CA ASP A 110 32.68 10.52 -46.73
C ASP A 110 33.71 11.46 -47.38
N ALA A 111 34.41 12.29 -46.59
CA ALA A 111 35.49 13.16 -47.05
C ALA A 111 36.78 12.41 -47.47
N GLY A 112 36.91 11.10 -47.18
CA GLY A 112 37.96 10.24 -47.72
C GLY A 112 39.41 10.65 -47.40
N GLY A 113 39.62 11.46 -46.35
CA GLY A 113 40.92 12.04 -45.98
C GLY A 113 41.17 13.47 -46.48
N SER A 114 40.32 14.02 -47.35
CA SER A 114 40.34 15.43 -47.75
C SER A 114 39.44 16.28 -46.83
N ILE A 115 39.69 16.18 -45.51
CA ILE A 115 38.91 16.83 -44.45
C ILE A 115 39.27 18.32 -44.39
N SER A 116 38.27 19.21 -44.40
CA SER A 116 38.51 20.65 -44.17
C SER A 116 38.73 20.97 -42.69
N GLY A 117 39.40 22.08 -42.39
CA GLY A 117 39.59 22.53 -41.00
C GLY A 117 38.27 22.79 -40.26
N ASP A 118 37.24 23.24 -41.00
CA ASP A 118 35.90 23.48 -40.47
C ASP A 118 35.17 22.16 -40.15
N ASP A 119 35.35 21.12 -40.98
CA ASP A 119 34.79 19.78 -40.75
C ASP A 119 35.40 19.10 -39.54
N ALA A 120 36.73 19.18 -39.39
CA ALA A 120 37.42 18.68 -38.21
C ALA A 120 36.97 19.43 -36.94
N SER A 121 36.84 20.75 -37.02
CA SER A 121 36.36 21.58 -35.89
C SER A 121 34.91 21.27 -35.52
N ALA A 122 34.03 21.07 -36.50
CA ALA A 122 32.63 20.71 -36.27
C ALA A 122 32.48 19.30 -35.65
N ALA A 123 33.33 18.34 -36.05
CA ALA A 123 33.34 17.02 -35.47
C ALA A 123 33.83 17.01 -34.01
N LEU A 124 34.94 17.71 -33.72
CA LEU A 124 35.44 17.88 -32.35
C LEU A 124 34.41 18.59 -31.45
N GLN A 125 33.69 19.59 -31.97
CA GLN A 125 32.62 20.24 -31.20
C GLN A 125 31.45 19.28 -30.92
N ALA A 126 31.03 18.47 -31.90
CA ALA A 126 30.00 17.46 -31.72
C ALA A 126 30.41 16.35 -30.72
N GLU A 127 31.69 15.96 -30.71
CA GLU A 127 32.24 15.02 -29.72
C GLU A 127 32.22 15.62 -28.31
N ILE A 128 32.71 16.86 -28.16
CA ILE A 128 32.68 17.60 -26.90
C ILE A 128 31.26 17.73 -26.35
N ASP A 129 30.27 18.02 -27.19
CA ASP A 129 28.88 18.15 -26.75
C ASP A 129 28.19 16.81 -26.45
N ALA A 130 28.56 15.72 -27.14
CA ALA A 130 28.15 14.36 -26.76
C ALA A 130 28.74 13.95 -25.40
N LEU A 131 30.03 14.22 -25.15
CA LEU A 131 30.68 13.96 -23.86
C LEU A 131 30.08 14.81 -22.73
N ARG A 132 29.71 16.07 -23.01
CA ARG A 132 28.98 16.94 -22.06
C ARG A 132 27.60 16.39 -21.74
N ALA A 133 26.84 15.93 -22.75
CA ALA A 133 25.52 15.37 -22.55
C ALA A 133 25.57 14.07 -21.72
N ALA A 134 26.50 13.15 -22.04
CA ALA A 134 26.72 11.93 -21.27
C ALA A 134 27.11 12.23 -19.81
N ARG A 135 28.11 13.08 -19.59
CA ARG A 135 28.54 13.46 -18.23
C ARG A 135 27.46 14.20 -17.44
N GLY A 136 26.57 14.94 -18.11
CA GLY A 136 25.39 15.54 -17.48
C GLY A 136 24.45 14.49 -16.89
N ALA A 137 24.15 13.44 -17.66
CA ALA A 137 23.32 12.32 -17.20
C ALA A 137 24.01 11.50 -16.10
N GLU A 138 25.32 11.24 -16.21
CA GLU A 138 26.12 10.58 -15.16
C GLU A 138 26.03 11.32 -13.82
N ILE A 139 26.17 12.66 -13.83
CA ILE A 139 26.11 13.48 -12.62
C ILE A 139 24.70 13.43 -11.98
N SER A 140 23.63 13.48 -12.78
CA SER A 140 22.27 13.33 -12.26
C SER A 140 22.01 11.93 -11.71
N GLN A 141 22.44 10.86 -12.40
CA GLN A 141 22.30 9.49 -11.92
C GLN A 141 23.07 9.28 -10.60
N MET A 142 24.26 9.89 -10.45
CA MET A 142 24.99 9.88 -9.19
C MET A 142 24.24 10.62 -8.07
N GLY A 143 23.56 11.74 -8.39
CA GLY A 143 22.68 12.44 -7.46
C GLY A 143 21.51 11.56 -7.00
N GLU A 144 20.78 10.95 -7.93
CA GLU A 144 19.67 10.04 -7.64
C GLU A 144 20.08 8.86 -6.75
N ILE A 145 21.30 8.32 -6.96
CA ILE A 145 21.87 7.26 -6.12
C ILE A 145 22.16 7.77 -4.69
N VAL A 146 22.70 8.98 -4.52
CA VAL A 146 22.94 9.58 -3.20
C VAL A 146 21.60 9.85 -2.50
N ASP A 147 20.65 10.49 -3.18
CA ASP A 147 19.30 10.76 -2.64
C ASP A 147 18.58 9.46 -2.23
N ALA A 148 18.78 8.36 -2.95
CA ALA A 148 18.25 7.04 -2.59
C ALA A 148 18.96 6.43 -1.37
N LEU A 149 20.28 6.56 -1.27
CA LEU A 149 21.06 6.07 -0.13
C LEU A 149 20.76 6.85 1.15
N ASP A 150 20.67 8.17 1.10
CA ASP A 150 20.33 9.01 2.25
C ASP A 150 18.91 8.66 2.76
N ARG A 151 17.94 8.48 1.86
CA ARG A 151 16.60 7.97 2.23
C ARG A 151 16.62 6.57 2.84
N MET A 152 17.54 5.69 2.43
CA MET A 152 17.70 4.37 3.05
C MET A 152 18.36 4.44 4.45
N LEU A 153 19.18 5.45 4.71
CA LEU A 153 19.83 5.68 6.01
C LEU A 153 18.90 6.39 7.01
N ASP A 154 18.14 7.39 6.55
CA ASP A 154 17.19 8.17 7.36
C ASP A 154 15.85 7.44 7.60
N THR A 155 15.57 6.34 6.90
CA THR A 155 14.39 5.50 7.18
C THR A 155 14.65 4.62 8.41
N PRO A 156 14.04 4.89 9.58
CA PRO A 156 14.13 3.98 10.70
C PRO A 156 13.47 2.63 10.34
N PRO A 157 14.01 1.49 10.82
CA PRO A 157 13.45 0.18 10.49
C PRO A 157 12.00 0.07 10.95
N LEU A 158 11.09 -0.22 10.01
CA LEU A 158 9.66 -0.37 10.27
C LEU A 158 9.42 -1.37 11.42
N ASP A 159 8.76 -0.92 12.48
CA ASP A 159 8.49 -1.72 13.69
C ASP A 159 7.37 -2.75 13.47
N THR A 160 7.70 -3.72 12.62
CA THR A 160 6.93 -4.93 12.34
C THR A 160 7.05 -5.95 13.49
N GLY A 161 7.96 -5.74 14.44
CA GLY A 161 8.26 -6.66 15.55
C GLY A 161 7.37 -6.50 16.77
N ARG A 162 7.14 -5.29 17.29
CA ARG A 162 6.41 -5.13 18.58
C ARG A 162 4.91 -5.41 18.47
N ASN A 163 4.27 -5.10 17.34
CA ASN A 163 2.84 -5.38 17.16
C ASN A 163 2.54 -6.86 16.92
N THR A 164 3.39 -7.57 16.17
CA THR A 164 3.25 -9.02 15.95
C THR A 164 3.50 -9.82 17.22
N ALA A 165 4.53 -9.46 18.01
CA ALA A 165 4.79 -10.05 19.31
C ALA A 165 3.63 -9.84 20.31
N LYS A 166 3.01 -8.65 20.33
CA LYS A 166 1.84 -8.38 21.20
C LYS A 166 0.61 -9.21 20.79
N ALA A 167 0.35 -9.33 19.48
CA ALA A 167 -0.74 -10.17 18.97
C ALA A 167 -0.52 -11.67 19.27
N ALA A 168 0.68 -12.18 19.00
CA ALA A 168 1.04 -13.58 19.27
C ALA A 168 1.03 -13.94 20.76
N ARG A 169 1.31 -12.98 21.65
CA ARG A 169 1.24 -13.19 23.10
C ARG A 169 -0.19 -13.11 23.66
N ALA A 170 -1.09 -12.37 23.01
CA ALA A 170 -2.52 -12.39 23.31
C ALA A 170 -3.17 -13.71 22.85
N ALA A 171 -2.86 -14.17 21.64
CA ALA A 171 -3.37 -15.42 21.06
C ALA A 171 -2.83 -16.71 21.74
N LYS A 172 -2.08 -16.59 22.83
CA LYS A 172 -1.50 -17.70 23.59
C LYS A 172 -1.76 -17.59 25.10
N ALA A 173 -2.69 -16.72 25.50
CA ALA A 173 -2.97 -16.40 26.90
C ALA A 173 -4.23 -17.08 27.45
N ASP A 174 -5.05 -17.73 26.61
CA ASP A 174 -6.27 -18.40 27.04
C ASP A 174 -6.57 -19.65 26.19
N PRO A 175 -6.34 -20.85 26.74
CA PRO A 175 -6.84 -22.11 26.21
C PRO A 175 -7.70 -22.90 27.23
N ASP A 176 -8.10 -22.29 28.35
CA ASP A 176 -8.47 -23.03 29.58
C ASP A 176 -9.48 -22.26 30.46
N ALA A 177 -10.61 -21.86 29.85
CA ALA A 177 -11.73 -21.20 30.53
C ALA A 177 -13.07 -21.80 30.08
N VAL A 178 -13.88 -22.26 31.05
CA VAL A 178 -15.19 -22.96 30.88
C VAL A 178 -15.01 -24.35 30.22
N VAL A 179 -15.10 -25.50 30.89
CA VAL A 179 -15.91 -25.92 32.06
C VAL A 179 -17.42 -25.88 31.80
N GLU A 180 -17.90 -26.83 31.01
CA GLU A 180 -19.27 -27.34 31.11
C GLU A 180 -19.21 -28.71 31.79
N ASP A 181 -19.98 -28.89 32.87
CA ASP A 181 -20.18 -30.17 33.53
C ASP A 181 -21.63 -30.25 34.06
N ASP A 182 -22.16 -31.47 34.01
CA ASP A 182 -23.32 -32.00 34.74
C ASP A 182 -24.80 -31.74 34.27
N GLN A 183 -25.58 -32.84 34.41
CA GLN A 183 -27.05 -33.05 34.43
C GLN A 183 -27.90 -32.89 33.14
N GLY A 184 -28.76 -33.87 32.77
CA GLY A 184 -28.96 -35.20 33.39
C GLY A 184 -30.18 -36.00 32.87
N ALA A 185 -30.42 -37.15 33.51
CA ALA A 185 -31.50 -38.17 33.30
C ALA A 185 -31.46 -38.94 31.95
N GLU A 186 -31.53 -40.28 31.84
CA GLU A 186 -32.43 -41.30 32.46
C GLU A 186 -33.87 -41.19 31.90
N VAL A 187 -34.59 -42.22 31.40
CA VAL A 187 -34.57 -43.71 31.48
C VAL A 187 -34.86 -44.28 30.04
N ALA A 188 -34.98 -45.57 29.65
CA ALA A 188 -34.97 -46.91 30.26
C ALA A 188 -34.68 -48.03 29.20
N GLU A 189 -34.35 -49.25 29.68
CA GLU A 189 -34.69 -50.62 29.19
C GLU A 189 -34.52 -51.07 27.71
N GLY A 190 -34.22 -52.37 27.49
CA GLY A 190 -34.13 -52.97 26.15
C GLY A 190 -33.36 -54.30 26.05
N GLU A 191 -33.90 -55.36 26.65
CA GLU A 191 -33.37 -56.73 26.70
C GLU A 191 -32.86 -57.41 25.40
N ARG A 192 -31.80 -58.23 25.56
CA ARG A 192 -31.44 -59.49 24.83
C ARG A 192 -31.02 -59.40 23.34
N GLY A 193 -29.95 -60.15 23.02
CA GLY A 193 -29.39 -60.36 21.68
C GLY A 193 -28.12 -61.21 21.74
#